data_AF-A0AAW0SMS3-F1
#
_entry.id   AF-A0AAW0SMS3-F1
#
_cell.length_a   1.000
_cell.length_b   1.000
_cell.length_c   1.000
_cell.angle_alpha   90.00
_cell.angle_beta   90.00
_cell.angle_gamma   90.00
#
_symmetry.space_group_name_H-M   'P 1'
#
loop_
_entity.id
_entity.type
_entity.pdbx_description
1 polymer ?
#
loop_
_entity_poly.entity_id
_entity_poly.type
_entity_poly.pdbx_seq_one_letter_code
_entity_poly.pdbx_strand_id
1 'polypeptide(L)'
;MSTRASQGVDGEAQKKKKTWTDGAGRREGLWWTRCQEESARKNTRTREHYPRVQRLPVSVRVFFARYYKSVLGRETFNIGPMLTRPKSRGSIRLRSSDPRDSPLIDPNFLSHPDDVRTFIRGIKFVLAIANTSALRIRFDATFHDQVLPGCEEHVYGSDAYWACYTRHMAQTTYHPVGTCKMAPPSDPSGVVDHRLKQVSALSIIWKVIDTI
;
A
#
# COMPACT_ATOMS: atom_id res chain seq x y z
N MET A 1 14.89 -20.36 71.37
CA MET A 1 15.54 -19.10 71.80
C MET A 1 16.11 -18.46 70.55
N SER A 2 15.39 -17.52 69.93
CA SER A 2 15.58 -16.07 70.07
C SER A 2 17.00 -15.63 69.70
N THR A 3 17.20 -14.90 68.58
CA THR A 3 17.21 -13.41 68.51
C THR A 3 17.60 -12.89 67.12
N ARG A 4 16.88 -11.85 66.65
CA ARG A 4 17.25 -10.63 65.84
C ARG A 4 18.31 -10.72 64.72
N ALA A 5 18.39 -9.87 63.69
CA ALA A 5 17.60 -8.84 62.98
C ALA A 5 18.64 -8.11 62.09
N SER A 6 18.34 -7.76 60.83
CA SER A 6 18.69 -6.49 60.14
C SER A 6 18.83 -6.62 58.61
N GLN A 7 18.18 -5.67 57.91
CA GLN A 7 18.56 -5.00 56.64
C GLN A 7 18.69 -5.91 55.39
N GLY A 8 17.93 -5.77 54.30
CA GLY A 8 17.51 -4.56 53.57
C GLY A 8 18.33 -4.47 52.28
N VAL A 9 17.80 -4.95 51.13
CA VAL A 9 18.29 -4.57 49.79
C VAL A 9 17.13 -4.65 48.79
N ASP A 10 16.77 -3.49 48.24
CA ASP A 10 15.88 -3.33 47.10
C ASP A 10 16.44 -4.04 45.87
N GLY A 11 15.66 -4.95 45.29
CA GLY A 11 15.98 -5.65 44.05
C GLY A 11 15.13 -5.15 42.89
N GLU A 12 15.41 -3.94 42.41
CA GLU A 12 14.82 -3.40 41.19
C GLU A 12 15.33 -4.19 39.97
N ALA A 13 14.54 -5.16 39.50
CA ALA A 13 14.83 -5.91 38.30
C ALA A 13 14.64 -5.02 37.06
N GLN A 14 15.71 -4.32 36.67
CA GLN A 14 15.81 -3.60 35.39
C GLN A 14 15.58 -4.55 34.21
N LYS A 15 14.36 -4.58 33.68
CA LYS A 15 14.08 -5.06 32.32
C LYS A 15 14.79 -4.13 31.35
N LYS A 16 15.97 -4.52 30.88
CA LYS A 16 16.68 -3.85 29.78
C LYS A 16 15.80 -3.87 28.52
N LYS A 17 15.08 -2.77 28.27
CA LYS A 17 14.50 -2.47 26.95
C LYS A 17 15.65 -2.27 25.98
N LYS A 18 15.93 -3.25 25.12
CA LYS A 18 16.84 -3.06 23.99
C LYS A 18 16.14 -2.17 22.96
N THR A 19 16.30 -0.87 23.11
CA THR A 19 15.97 0.10 22.05
C THR A 19 17.08 0.07 21.02
N TRP A 20 16.79 -0.40 19.82
CA TRP A 20 17.68 -0.26 18.67
C TRP A 20 17.45 1.11 18.04
N THR A 21 18.50 1.91 17.95
CA THR A 21 18.53 3.20 17.23
C THR A 21 19.51 3.10 16.08
N ASP A 22 19.19 3.71 14.93
CA ASP A 22 20.17 3.90 13.86
C ASP A 22 21.33 4.80 14.35
N GLY A 23 22.42 4.86 13.59
CA GLY A 23 23.60 5.68 13.92
C GLY A 23 23.34 7.20 14.01
N ALA A 24 22.09 7.64 13.85
CA ALA A 24 21.64 9.02 13.99
C ALA A 24 20.62 9.21 15.13
N GLY A 25 20.33 8.19 15.93
CA GLY A 25 19.48 8.29 17.13
C GLY A 25 17.99 8.50 16.86
N ARG A 26 17.49 8.22 15.64
CA ARG A 26 16.07 8.43 15.29
C ARG A 26 15.27 7.14 15.45
N ARG A 27 14.07 7.26 16.04
CA ARG A 27 13.11 6.14 16.18
C ARG A 27 12.59 5.74 14.79
N GLU A 28 12.91 4.53 14.33
CA GLU A 28 12.61 4.07 12.96
C GLU A 28 11.12 3.78 12.66
N GLY A 29 10.21 3.88 13.64
CA GLY A 29 8.78 3.57 13.44
C GLY A 29 7.96 4.57 12.61
N LEU A 30 8.56 5.69 12.14
CA LEU A 30 7.83 6.78 11.48
C LEU A 30 8.07 6.87 9.96
N TRP A 31 9.04 6.16 9.41
CA TRP A 31 9.38 6.27 7.98
C TRP A 31 8.26 5.72 7.08
N TRP A 32 7.63 4.61 7.46
CA TRP A 32 6.58 3.99 6.65
C TRP A 32 5.27 4.78 6.67
N THR A 33 4.81 5.22 7.84
CA THR A 33 3.63 6.08 7.97
C THR A 33 3.83 7.40 7.23
N ARG A 34 5.03 7.98 7.30
CA ARG A 34 5.40 9.17 6.54
C ARG A 34 5.44 8.89 5.03
N CYS A 35 5.89 7.70 4.60
CA CYS A 35 5.87 7.31 3.19
C CYS A 35 4.44 7.13 2.67
N GLN A 36 3.53 6.56 3.48
CA GLN A 36 2.11 6.46 3.14
C GLN A 36 1.40 7.83 3.14
N GLU A 37 1.69 8.70 4.10
CA GLU A 37 1.21 10.08 4.12
C GLU A 37 1.76 10.89 2.94
N GLU A 38 3.06 10.76 2.59
CA GLU A 38 3.67 11.45 1.44
C GLU A 38 3.18 10.88 0.11
N SER A 39 2.96 9.56 -0.01
CA SER A 39 2.28 8.94 -1.16
C SER A 39 0.86 9.51 -1.31
N ALA A 40 0.08 9.55 -0.23
CA ALA A 40 -1.27 10.12 -0.25
C ALA A 40 -1.28 11.64 -0.51
N ARG A 41 -0.25 12.37 -0.05
CA ARG A 41 -0.06 13.81 -0.28
C ARG A 41 0.40 14.12 -1.70
N LYS A 42 1.24 13.28 -2.30
CA LYS A 42 1.64 13.38 -3.72
C LYS A 42 0.46 13.06 -4.63
N ASN A 43 -0.33 12.05 -4.27
CA ASN A 43 -1.57 11.67 -4.98
C ASN A 43 -2.67 12.74 -4.90
N THR A 44 -2.59 13.69 -3.95
CA THR A 44 -3.52 14.83 -3.85
C THR A 44 -2.96 16.14 -4.39
N ARG A 45 -1.64 16.22 -4.65
CA ARG A 45 -0.97 17.41 -5.18
C ARG A 45 -0.94 17.45 -6.70
N THR A 46 -1.02 16.30 -7.37
CA THR A 46 -1.46 16.26 -8.77
C THR A 46 -2.98 16.42 -8.76
N ARG A 47 -3.49 17.44 -9.48
CA ARG A 47 -4.92 17.61 -9.78
C ARG A 47 -5.41 16.53 -10.76
N GLU A 48 -4.84 15.33 -10.68
CA GLU A 48 -5.21 14.20 -11.53
C GLU A 48 -6.56 13.68 -11.07
N HIS A 49 -7.52 13.83 -11.98
CA HIS A 49 -8.86 13.31 -11.80
C HIS A 49 -8.78 11.79 -12.00
N TYR A 50 -8.70 11.04 -10.89
CA TYR A 50 -8.83 9.59 -10.89
C TYR A 50 -10.28 9.21 -10.54
N PRO A 51 -11.18 9.06 -11.53
CA PRO A 51 -12.61 8.89 -11.27
C PRO A 51 -12.98 7.56 -10.60
N ARG A 52 -12.04 6.60 -10.51
CA ARG A 52 -12.31 5.22 -10.06
C ARG A 52 -11.53 4.78 -8.81
N VAL A 53 -10.54 5.56 -8.36
CA VAL A 53 -10.04 5.43 -6.99
C VAL A 53 -11.04 6.17 -6.12
N GLN A 54 -11.77 5.44 -5.27
CA GLN A 54 -12.77 6.07 -4.43
C GLN A 54 -12.07 7.12 -3.55
N ARG A 55 -12.42 8.38 -3.76
CA ARG A 55 -11.90 9.47 -2.93
C ARG A 55 -12.35 9.17 -1.51
N LEU A 56 -11.39 9.17 -0.59
CA LEU A 56 -11.71 9.13 0.83
C LEU A 56 -12.69 10.29 1.10
N PRO A 57 -13.86 10.04 1.72
CA PRO A 57 -14.85 11.08 2.00
C PRO A 57 -14.35 12.10 3.05
N VAL A 58 -13.17 11.86 3.62
CA VAL A 58 -12.49 12.69 4.60
C VAL A 58 -11.09 13.04 4.11
N SER A 59 -10.56 14.21 4.55
CA SER A 59 -9.19 14.57 4.22
C SER A 59 -8.22 13.46 4.63
N VAL A 60 -7.14 13.25 3.86
CA VAL A 60 -6.11 12.24 4.14
C VAL A 60 -5.62 12.34 5.59
N ARG A 61 -5.43 13.55 6.11
CA ARG A 61 -5.05 13.78 7.51
C ARG A 61 -6.09 13.24 8.51
N VAL A 62 -7.37 13.49 8.27
CA VAL A 62 -8.45 13.00 9.14
C VAL A 62 -8.60 11.50 9.02
N PHE A 63 -8.45 10.94 7.82
CA PHE A 63 -8.42 9.49 7.60
C PHE A 63 -7.31 8.83 8.41
N PHE A 64 -6.06 9.29 8.25
CA PHE A 64 -4.92 8.73 8.98
C PHE A 64 -5.08 8.87 10.49
N ALA A 65 -5.48 10.06 10.95
CA ALA A 65 -5.68 10.32 12.37
C ALA A 65 -6.81 9.48 12.97
N ARG A 66 -7.85 9.14 12.22
CA ARG A 66 -8.98 8.32 12.69
C ARG A 66 -8.66 6.83 12.63
N TYR A 67 -8.14 6.36 11.49
CA TYR A 67 -7.89 4.94 11.26
C TYR A 67 -6.70 4.44 12.08
N TYR A 68 -5.57 5.15 12.08
CA TYR A 68 -4.35 4.68 12.75
C TYR A 68 -4.24 5.08 14.22
N LYS A 69 -5.21 5.81 14.79
CA LYS A 69 -5.13 6.36 16.16
C LYS A 69 -4.73 5.33 17.22
N SER A 70 -5.31 4.13 17.13
CA SER A 70 -5.13 3.05 18.12
C SER A 70 -3.75 2.40 18.08
N VAL A 71 -3.01 2.60 16.98
CA VAL A 71 -1.68 2.01 16.76
C VAL A 71 -0.55 3.03 16.80
N LEU A 72 -0.87 4.33 16.87
CA LEU A 72 0.15 5.37 17.03
C LEU A 72 0.95 5.15 18.32
N GLY A 73 2.28 5.13 18.18
CA GLY A 73 3.21 4.94 19.30
C GLY A 73 3.36 3.49 19.77
N ARG A 74 2.75 2.52 19.06
CA ARG A 74 2.91 1.08 19.34
C ARG A 74 3.84 0.44 18.32
N GLU A 75 4.48 -0.65 18.70
CA GLU A 75 5.22 -1.50 17.77
C GLU A 75 4.23 -2.19 16.84
N THR A 76 4.43 -2.04 15.53
CA THR A 76 3.55 -2.61 14.50
C THR A 76 4.37 -3.17 13.37
N PHE A 77 3.79 -4.14 12.66
CA PHE A 77 4.29 -4.61 11.38
C PHE A 77 3.13 -4.60 10.38
N ASN A 78 3.44 -4.46 9.09
CA ASN A 78 2.46 -4.46 8.03
C ASN A 78 2.78 -5.58 7.03
N ILE A 79 1.75 -6.29 6.60
CA ILE A 79 1.84 -7.27 5.52
C ILE A 79 0.82 -6.85 4.46
N GLY A 80 1.31 -6.42 3.31
CA GLY A 80 0.49 -6.02 2.17
C GLY A 80 0.61 -7.04 1.04
N PRO A 81 -0.49 -7.66 0.57
CA PRO A 81 -0.44 -8.43 -0.66
C PRO A 81 -0.17 -7.50 -1.85
N MET A 82 0.57 -8.00 -2.85
CA MET A 82 0.89 -7.26 -4.08
C MET A 82 0.40 -8.06 -5.29
N LEU A 83 -0.20 -7.39 -6.26
CA LEU A 83 -0.52 -7.99 -7.55
C LEU A 83 0.69 -7.86 -8.49
N THR A 84 1.28 -8.99 -8.86
CA THR A 84 2.39 -9.09 -9.82
C THR A 84 1.91 -9.23 -11.27
N ARG A 85 0.63 -9.56 -11.48
CA ARG A 85 0.06 -9.71 -12.83
C ARG A 85 -1.34 -9.12 -12.89
N PRO A 86 -1.49 -7.80 -12.68
CA PRO A 86 -2.80 -7.17 -12.77
C PRO A 86 -3.36 -7.32 -14.18
N LYS A 87 -4.68 -7.39 -14.29
CA LYS A 87 -5.41 -7.36 -15.57
C LYS A 87 -5.91 -5.96 -15.93
N SER A 88 -6.03 -5.06 -14.95
CA SER A 88 -6.32 -3.64 -15.18
C SER A 88 -5.25 -3.02 -16.07
N ARG A 89 -5.65 -2.12 -16.97
CA ARG A 89 -4.74 -1.42 -17.88
C ARG A 89 -5.03 0.06 -17.87
N GLY A 90 -3.98 0.84 -17.64
CA GLY A 90 -3.99 2.29 -17.70
C GLY A 90 -3.47 2.86 -19.02
N SER A 91 -3.40 4.18 -19.06
CA SER A 91 -2.91 4.96 -20.19
C SER A 91 -2.15 6.21 -19.74
N ILE A 92 -1.23 6.65 -20.58
CA ILE A 92 -0.59 7.96 -20.50
C ILE A 92 -0.73 8.63 -21.87
N ARG A 93 -1.08 9.91 -21.89
CA ARG A 93 -1.25 10.70 -23.12
C ARG A 93 -0.67 12.09 -22.93
N LEU A 94 -0.15 12.67 -24.00
CA LEU A 94 0.21 14.08 -23.98
C LEU A 94 -1.05 14.94 -23.80
N ARG A 95 -0.94 15.98 -22.98
CA ARG A 95 -1.99 16.98 -22.80
C ARG A 95 -2.04 17.96 -23.97
N SER A 96 -0.87 18.36 -24.46
CA SER A 96 -0.67 19.30 -25.55
C SER A 96 0.62 18.97 -26.29
N SER A 97 0.98 19.78 -27.28
CA SER A 97 2.27 19.72 -27.96
C SER A 97 3.43 20.38 -27.18
N ASP A 98 3.16 21.10 -26.08
CA ASP A 98 4.22 21.67 -25.25
C ASP A 98 4.80 20.58 -24.32
N PRO A 99 6.10 20.26 -24.42
CA PRO A 99 6.74 19.27 -23.55
C PRO A 99 6.77 19.67 -22.06
N ARG A 100 6.50 20.93 -21.72
CA ARG A 100 6.40 21.39 -20.32
C ARG A 100 5.08 21.07 -19.67
N ASP A 101 4.05 20.76 -20.46
CA ASP A 101 2.75 20.41 -19.93
C ASP A 101 2.77 19.02 -19.30
N SER A 102 2.22 18.91 -18.09
CA SER A 102 2.10 17.62 -17.42
C SER A 102 1.18 16.69 -18.24
N PRO A 103 1.62 15.45 -18.51
CA PRO A 103 0.83 14.49 -19.28
C PRO A 103 -0.47 14.12 -18.54
N LEU A 104 -1.40 13.54 -19.28
CA LEU A 104 -2.61 12.93 -18.74
C LEU A 104 -2.28 11.47 -18.39
N ILE A 105 -2.24 11.14 -17.10
CA ILE A 105 -1.99 9.79 -16.61
C ILE A 105 -3.27 9.24 -15.99
N ASP A 106 -3.73 8.10 -16.50
CA ASP A 106 -4.84 7.33 -15.90
C ASP A 106 -4.40 5.87 -15.74
N PRO A 107 -3.92 5.46 -14.56
CA PRO A 107 -3.54 4.09 -14.29
C PRO A 107 -4.71 3.11 -14.33
N ASN A 108 -5.95 3.59 -14.18
CA ASN A 108 -7.17 2.79 -14.21
C ASN A 108 -7.10 1.57 -13.26
N PHE A 109 -6.59 1.79 -12.04
CA PHE A 109 -6.39 0.77 -11.02
C PHE A 109 -7.68 0.03 -10.70
N LEU A 110 -7.58 -1.29 -10.49
CA LEU A 110 -8.68 -2.16 -10.03
C LEU A 110 -9.92 -2.13 -10.93
N SER A 111 -9.76 -1.73 -12.20
CA SER A 111 -10.85 -1.70 -13.18
C SER A 111 -11.29 -3.09 -13.61
N HIS A 112 -10.36 -4.06 -13.63
CA HIS A 112 -10.69 -5.45 -13.89
C HIS A 112 -11.15 -6.14 -12.59
N PRO A 113 -12.32 -6.80 -12.55
CA PRO A 113 -12.87 -7.36 -11.31
C PRO A 113 -11.99 -8.47 -10.71
N ASP A 114 -11.24 -9.20 -11.55
CA ASP A 114 -10.28 -10.24 -11.10
C ASP A 114 -9.16 -9.69 -10.22
N ASP A 115 -8.76 -8.43 -10.42
CA ASP A 115 -7.70 -7.81 -9.61
C ASP A 115 -8.18 -7.65 -8.17
N VAL A 116 -9.42 -7.15 -7.99
CA VAL A 116 -10.06 -7.04 -6.67
C VAL A 116 -10.24 -8.42 -6.05
N ARG A 117 -10.73 -9.42 -6.80
CA ARG A 117 -10.89 -10.79 -6.27
C ARG A 117 -9.56 -11.41 -5.84
N THR A 118 -8.48 -11.12 -6.57
CA THR A 118 -7.15 -11.62 -6.22
C THR A 118 -6.59 -10.93 -4.98
N PHE A 119 -6.81 -9.62 -4.85
CA PHE A 119 -6.51 -8.91 -3.60
C PHE A 119 -7.25 -9.48 -2.40
N ILE A 120 -8.56 -9.75 -2.51
CA ILE A 120 -9.35 -10.35 -1.42
C ILE A 120 -8.74 -11.70 -1.00
N ARG A 121 -8.36 -12.55 -1.96
CA ARG A 121 -7.65 -13.81 -1.65
C ARG A 121 -6.32 -13.56 -0.94
N GLY A 122 -5.55 -12.58 -1.39
CA GLY A 122 -4.29 -12.17 -0.77
C GLY A 122 -4.49 -11.66 0.67
N ILE A 123 -5.52 -10.85 0.92
CA ILE A 123 -5.87 -10.38 2.27
C ILE A 123 -6.21 -11.56 3.17
N LYS A 124 -7.07 -12.49 2.72
CA LYS A 124 -7.39 -13.70 3.49
C LYS A 124 -6.15 -14.54 3.82
N PHE A 125 -5.21 -14.65 2.89
CA PHE A 125 -3.94 -15.33 3.12
C PHE A 125 -3.08 -14.61 4.16
N VAL A 126 -2.97 -13.28 4.09
CA VAL A 126 -2.27 -12.47 5.10
C VAL A 126 -2.92 -12.62 6.49
N LEU A 127 -4.24 -12.62 6.57
CA LEU A 127 -4.97 -12.86 7.83
C LEU A 127 -4.65 -14.25 8.39
N ALA A 128 -4.55 -15.27 7.54
CA ALA A 128 -4.14 -16.62 7.96
C ALA A 128 -2.71 -16.65 8.50
N ILE A 129 -1.76 -15.95 7.86
CA ILE A 129 -0.38 -15.81 8.36
C ILE A 129 -0.38 -15.13 9.73
N ALA A 130 -1.05 -13.99 9.85
CA ALA A 130 -1.12 -13.22 11.09
C ALA A 130 -1.78 -14.01 12.25
N ASN A 131 -2.63 -14.99 11.93
CA ASN A 131 -3.27 -15.86 12.93
C ASN A 131 -2.42 -17.09 13.33
N THR A 132 -1.22 -17.26 12.78
CA THR A 132 -0.32 -18.37 13.15
C THR A 132 0.15 -18.26 14.61
N SER A 133 0.47 -19.40 15.23
CA SER A 133 0.97 -19.47 16.61
C SER A 133 2.25 -18.66 16.81
N ALA A 134 3.13 -18.62 15.81
CA ALA A 134 4.34 -17.81 15.87
C ALA A 134 4.03 -16.33 16.10
N LEU A 135 3.09 -15.74 15.34
CA LEU A 135 2.74 -14.34 15.49
C LEU A 135 1.86 -14.08 16.71
N ARG A 136 0.85 -14.94 16.96
CA ARG A 136 -0.07 -14.73 18.08
C ARG A 136 0.52 -15.03 19.46
N ILE A 137 1.25 -16.14 19.60
CA ILE A 137 1.73 -16.60 20.92
C ILE A 137 3.08 -15.97 21.24
N ARG A 138 4.00 -15.91 20.26
CA ARG A 138 5.37 -15.44 20.52
C ARG A 138 5.49 -13.92 20.51
N PHE A 139 4.73 -13.25 19.65
CA PHE A 139 4.81 -11.80 19.45
C PHE A 139 3.57 -11.05 19.93
N ASP A 140 2.57 -11.73 20.50
CA ASP A 140 1.29 -11.14 20.92
C ASP A 140 0.66 -10.26 19.83
N ALA A 141 0.82 -10.68 18.57
CA ALA A 141 0.37 -9.90 17.43
C ALA A 141 -1.17 -9.89 17.36
N THR A 142 -1.74 -8.70 17.28
CA THR A 142 -3.18 -8.48 17.15
C THR A 142 -3.50 -7.75 15.85
N PHE A 143 -4.70 -8.00 15.32
CA PHE A 143 -5.17 -7.30 14.13
C PHE A 143 -5.51 -5.85 14.44
N HIS A 144 -5.26 -4.98 13.46
CA HIS A 144 -5.84 -3.67 13.45
C HIS A 144 -7.33 -3.78 13.08
N ASP A 145 -8.18 -3.76 14.10
CA ASP A 145 -9.62 -4.07 14.02
C ASP A 145 -10.51 -2.84 13.76
N GLN A 146 -9.92 -1.67 13.55
CA GLN A 146 -10.68 -0.48 13.22
C GLN A 146 -11.33 -0.63 11.84
N VAL A 147 -12.61 -0.32 11.76
CA VAL A 147 -13.33 -0.29 10.48
C VAL A 147 -12.80 0.86 9.65
N LEU A 148 -12.48 0.58 8.39
CA LEU A 148 -11.96 1.59 7.47
C LEU A 148 -13.02 2.67 7.21
N PRO A 149 -12.71 3.96 7.41
CA PRO A 149 -13.62 5.04 7.05
C PRO A 149 -13.96 5.02 5.55
N GLY A 150 -15.26 5.01 5.22
CA GLY A 150 -15.78 4.84 3.86
C GLY A 150 -16.24 3.42 3.53
N CYS A 151 -16.07 2.45 4.45
CA CYS A 151 -16.50 1.06 4.28
C CYS A 151 -17.40 0.57 5.43
N GLU A 152 -17.98 1.48 6.22
CA GLU A 152 -18.79 1.17 7.40
C GLU A 152 -20.09 0.43 7.07
N GLU A 153 -20.59 0.56 5.84
CA GLU A 153 -21.80 -0.12 5.36
C GLU A 153 -21.63 -1.63 5.15
N HIS A 154 -20.39 -2.12 5.08
CA HIS A 154 -20.11 -3.53 4.87
C HIS A 154 -19.77 -4.22 6.19
N VAL A 155 -20.25 -5.46 6.34
CA VAL A 155 -19.91 -6.30 7.49
C VAL A 155 -18.40 -6.52 7.53
N TYR A 156 -17.75 -6.15 8.63
CA TYR A 156 -16.31 -6.30 8.81
C TYR A 156 -15.88 -7.75 8.54
N GLY A 157 -14.79 -7.93 7.78
CA GLY A 157 -14.27 -9.25 7.43
C GLY A 157 -14.99 -9.94 6.24
N SER A 158 -16.10 -9.39 5.74
CA SER A 158 -16.76 -9.90 4.53
C SER A 158 -15.99 -9.58 3.25
N ASP A 159 -16.28 -10.30 2.17
CA ASP A 159 -15.67 -10.03 0.85
C ASP A 159 -16.05 -8.64 0.32
N ALA A 160 -17.26 -8.17 0.62
CA ALA A 160 -17.69 -6.80 0.29
C ALA A 160 -16.84 -5.76 1.04
N TYR A 161 -16.60 -5.97 2.34
CA TYR A 161 -15.72 -5.11 3.12
C TYR A 161 -14.29 -5.11 2.56
N TRP A 162 -13.72 -6.27 2.26
CA TRP A 162 -12.37 -6.35 1.69
C TRP A 162 -12.28 -5.76 0.28
N ALA A 163 -13.35 -5.82 -0.51
CA ALA A 163 -13.42 -5.15 -1.81
C ALA A 163 -13.38 -3.62 -1.64
N CYS A 164 -14.16 -3.08 -0.71
CA CYS A 164 -14.15 -1.65 -0.37
C CYS A 164 -12.80 -1.22 0.20
N TYR A 165 -12.25 -2.01 1.14
CA TYR A 165 -10.95 -1.80 1.75
C TYR A 165 -9.85 -1.69 0.69
N THR A 166 -9.83 -2.65 -0.25
CA THR A 166 -8.85 -2.69 -1.33
C THR A 166 -8.91 -1.43 -2.19
N ARG A 167 -10.11 -0.92 -2.51
CA ARG A 167 -10.27 0.29 -3.35
C ARG A 167 -9.76 1.57 -2.68
N HIS A 168 -9.79 1.62 -1.35
CA HIS A 168 -9.30 2.76 -0.58
C HIS A 168 -7.81 2.65 -0.22
N MET A 169 -7.32 1.44 0.00
CA MET A 169 -5.96 1.19 0.53
C MET A 169 -4.95 0.77 -0.54
N ALA A 170 -5.38 0.33 -1.72
CA ALA A 170 -4.46 -0.03 -2.79
C ALA A 170 -3.68 1.20 -3.27
N GLN A 171 -2.38 1.02 -3.42
CA GLN A 171 -1.46 2.06 -3.89
C GLN A 171 -0.50 1.46 -4.91
N THR A 172 0.10 2.34 -5.72
CA THR A 172 1.16 1.93 -6.65
C THR A 172 2.44 1.60 -5.87
N THR A 173 3.16 0.57 -6.34
CA THR A 173 4.51 0.26 -5.89
C THR A 173 5.56 1.00 -6.72
N TYR A 174 5.15 1.97 -7.55
CA TYR A 174 6.01 2.75 -8.43
C TYR A 174 6.76 1.92 -9.49
N HIS A 175 6.15 0.83 -9.97
CA HIS A 175 6.69 0.00 -11.06
C HIS A 175 5.83 0.02 -12.35
N PRO A 176 5.44 1.20 -12.89
CA PRO A 176 4.66 1.22 -14.13
C PRO A 176 5.53 0.77 -15.32
N VAL A 177 5.06 -0.23 -16.07
CA VAL A 177 5.71 -0.68 -17.32
C VAL A 177 4.70 -0.87 -18.45
N GLY A 178 5.18 -1.01 -19.69
CA GLY A 178 4.33 -1.39 -20.83
C GLY A 178 3.75 -0.24 -21.66
N THR A 179 4.08 1.01 -21.36
CA THR A 179 3.65 2.19 -22.15
C THR A 179 4.18 2.17 -23.58
N CYS A 180 5.37 1.60 -23.80
CA CYS A 180 5.95 1.32 -25.11
C CYS A 180 6.17 -0.19 -25.26
N LYS A 181 5.08 -0.93 -25.49
CA LYS A 181 5.10 -2.39 -25.59
C LYS A 181 6.04 -2.87 -26.70
N MET A 182 6.94 -3.80 -26.36
CA MET A 182 7.70 -4.59 -27.32
C MET A 182 6.81 -5.71 -27.85
N ALA A 183 6.68 -5.84 -29.18
CA ALA A 183 5.81 -6.86 -29.78
C ALA A 183 6.34 -7.37 -31.13
N PRO A 184 5.93 -8.57 -31.58
CA PRO A 184 6.26 -9.05 -32.92
C PRO A 184 5.55 -8.24 -34.01
N PRO A 185 6.02 -8.28 -35.27
CA PRO A 185 5.37 -7.56 -36.38
C PRO A 185 3.90 -7.94 -36.61
N SER A 186 3.48 -9.12 -36.16
CA SER A 186 2.09 -9.60 -36.23
C SER A 186 1.17 -8.98 -35.18
N ASP A 187 1.71 -8.30 -34.17
CA ASP A 187 0.94 -7.66 -33.11
C ASP A 187 0.82 -6.15 -33.38
N PRO A 188 -0.33 -5.65 -33.87
CA PRO A 188 -0.52 -4.24 -34.21
C PRO A 188 -0.53 -3.32 -32.99
N SER A 189 -0.55 -3.86 -31.76
CA SER A 189 -0.43 -3.08 -30.52
C SER A 189 1.02 -2.79 -30.11
N GLY A 190 2.01 -3.31 -30.85
CA GLY A 190 3.42 -3.06 -30.60
C GLY A 190 3.84 -1.61 -30.89
N VAL A 191 4.68 -1.07 -30.01
CA VAL A 191 5.34 0.23 -30.23
C VAL A 191 6.76 0.03 -30.74
N VAL A 192 7.47 -0.96 -30.19
CA VAL A 192 8.85 -1.29 -30.58
C VAL A 192 9.02 -2.78 -30.92
N ASP A 193 10.00 -3.09 -31.77
CA ASP A 193 10.43 -4.47 -32.03
C ASP A 193 11.42 -4.99 -30.96
N HIS A 194 11.87 -6.24 -31.14
CA HIS A 194 12.86 -6.90 -30.30
C HIS A 194 14.26 -6.21 -30.30
N ARG A 195 14.51 -5.27 -31.23
CA ARG A 195 15.71 -4.44 -31.29
C ARG A 195 15.44 -3.00 -30.85
N LEU A 196 14.30 -2.75 -30.21
CA LEU A 196 13.85 -1.43 -29.72
C LEU A 196 13.66 -0.38 -30.83
N LYS A 197 13.46 -0.82 -32.08
CA LYS A 197 13.10 0.08 -33.17
C LYS A 197 11.59 0.29 -33.19
N GLN A 198 11.17 1.52 -33.43
CA GLN A 198 9.76 1.86 -33.56
C GLN A 198 9.13 1.10 -34.73
N VAL A 199 8.01 0.42 -34.49
CA VAL A 199 7.28 -0.35 -35.53
C VAL A 199 5.90 0.20 -35.85
N SER A 200 5.33 1.04 -34.98
CA SER A 200 4.06 1.72 -35.24
C SER A 200 4.23 3.23 -35.32
N ALA A 201 3.54 3.85 -36.28
CA ALA A 201 3.45 5.30 -36.44
C ALA A 201 2.50 5.95 -35.41
N LEU A 202 1.93 5.17 -34.49
CA LEU A 202 1.05 5.67 -33.44
C LEU A 202 1.86 6.57 -32.52
N SER A 203 1.63 7.87 -32.71
CA SER A 203 2.03 8.94 -31.80
C SER A 203 1.43 8.65 -30.43
N ILE A 204 2.23 8.07 -29.53
CA ILE A 204 2.08 8.08 -28.06
C ILE A 204 0.62 7.94 -27.61
N ILE A 205 -0.04 6.90 -28.09
CA ILE A 205 -1.45 6.66 -27.82
C ILE A 205 -1.65 5.16 -27.54
N TRP A 206 -1.82 4.89 -26.24
CA TRP A 206 -2.60 3.82 -25.59
C TRP A 206 -1.95 2.54 -25.06
N LYS A 207 -2.51 2.22 -23.87
CA LYS A 207 -2.66 0.93 -23.20
C LYS A 207 -1.37 0.23 -22.83
N VAL A 208 -1.11 0.30 -21.53
CA VAL A 208 -0.69 -0.79 -20.64
C VAL A 208 0.20 -0.16 -19.56
N ILE A 209 -0.34 -0.09 -18.34
CA ILE A 209 0.52 -0.17 -17.16
C ILE A 209 0.42 -1.63 -16.74
N ASP A 210 1.31 -2.44 -17.30
CA ASP A 210 1.65 -3.73 -16.72
C ASP A 210 2.47 -3.40 -15.46
N THR A 211 2.20 -4.08 -14.37
CA THR A 211 3.11 -4.17 -13.22
C THR A 211 3.55 -5.62 -13.23
N ILE A 212 4.85 -5.88 -13.35
CA ILE A 212 5.46 -7.23 -13.33
C ILE A 212 5.44 -7.80 -11.91
#